data_AF-A0A357J0Y5-F1
#
_entry.id   AF-A0A357J0Y5-F1
#
_cell.length_a   1.000
_cell.length_b   1.000
_cell.length_c   1.000
_cell.angle_alpha   90.00
_cell.angle_beta   90.00
_cell.angle_gamma   90.00
#
_symmetry.space_group_name_H-M   'P 1'
#
loop_
_entity.id
_entity.type
_entity.pdbx_description
1 polymer ?
#
loop_
_entity_poly.entity_id
_entity_poly.type
_entity_poly.pdbx_seq_one_letter_code
_entity_poly.pdbx_strand_id
1 'polypeptide(L)' 'RSDFANQINNVLAFPGIFRGAINVRAPRITGSMKIAAARALADHVGKPDRNHIIPSVLDKSAGEAVAEAVAQAYIPDE' A
#
# COMPACT_ATOMS: atom_id res chain seq x y z
N ARG A 1 14.72 -8.23 6.13
CA ARG A 1 15.96 -7.49 6.46
C ARG A 1 16.32 -6.64 5.24
N SER A 2 16.96 -5.49 5.41
CA SER A 2 17.24 -4.54 4.31
C SER A 2 18.45 -4.90 3.44
N ASP A 3 19.23 -5.89 3.85
CA ASP A 3 20.43 -6.37 3.17
C ASP A 3 20.15 -7.44 2.10
N PHE A 4 18.88 -7.78 1.85
CA PHE A 4 18.45 -8.75 0.84
C PHE A 4 17.42 -8.15 -0.10
N ALA A 5 17.30 -8.77 -1.28
CA ALA A 5 16.19 -8.53 -2.19
C ALA A 5 14.84 -8.76 -1.50
N ASN A 6 13.78 -8.15 -2.04
CA ASN A 6 12.41 -8.31 -1.57
C ASN A 6 12.19 -7.92 -0.10
N GLN A 7 12.57 -6.70 0.28
CA GLN A 7 12.39 -6.22 1.63
C GLN A 7 10.90 -6.03 1.98
N ILE A 8 10.29 -7.04 2.58
CA ILE A 8 8.94 -6.94 3.13
C ILE A 8 8.98 -6.09 4.41
N ASN A 9 8.45 -4.88 4.34
CA ASN A 9 8.45 -3.92 5.44
C ASN A 9 7.17 -3.08 5.43
N ASN A 10 6.61 -2.81 6.61
CA ASN A 10 5.40 -2.02 6.78
C ASN A 10 5.53 -0.56 6.30
N VAL A 11 6.76 -0.05 6.16
CA VAL A 11 7.05 1.28 5.61
C VAL A 11 6.45 1.49 4.21
N LEU A 12 6.26 0.41 3.46
CA LEU A 12 5.59 0.44 2.15
C LEU A 12 4.08 0.69 2.25
N ALA A 13 3.46 0.37 3.40
CA ALA A 13 2.01 0.34 3.56
C ALA A 13 1.49 1.45 4.48
N PHE A 14 2.08 1.62 5.68
CA PHE A 14 1.49 2.49 6.70
C PHE A 14 1.33 3.95 6.23
N PRO A 15 2.30 4.60 5.54
CA PRO A 15 2.13 6.00 5.14
C PRO A 15 0.94 6.17 4.19
N GLY A 16 0.83 5.27 3.20
CA GLY A 16 -0.24 5.28 2.22
C GLY A 16 -1.60 4.96 2.84
N ILE A 17 -1.70 3.92 3.68
CA ILE A 17 -2.94 3.54 4.37
C ILE A 17 -3.49 4.71 5.19
N PHE A 18 -2.64 5.34 6.01
CA PHE A 18 -3.09 6.48 6.82
C PHE A 18 -3.45 7.68 5.94
N ARG A 19 -2.67 7.99 4.90
CA ARG A 19 -2.97 9.10 3.99
C ARG A 19 -4.31 8.90 3.29
N GLY A 20 -4.56 7.72 2.73
CA GLY A 20 -5.83 7.38 2.07
C GLY A 20 -7.02 7.49 3.02
N ALA A 21 -6.90 6.93 4.22
CA ALA A 21 -7.94 7.02 5.24
C ALA A 21 -8.24 8.46 5.68
N ILE A 22 -7.21 9.29 5.85
CA ILE A 22 -7.35 10.71 6.21
C ILE A 22 -8.04 11.49 5.08
N ASN A 23 -7.68 11.23 3.82
CA ASN A 23 -8.25 11.93 2.66
C ASN A 23 -9.77 11.77 2.58
N VAL A 24 -10.29 10.59 2.92
CA VAL A 24 -11.73 10.28 2.90
C VAL A 24 -12.40 10.37 4.28
N ARG A 25 -11.64 10.77 5.31
CA ARG A 25 -12.09 10.84 6.71
C ARG A 25 -12.68 9.52 7.23
N ALA A 26 -12.10 8.39 6.83
CA ALA A 26 -12.55 7.08 7.31
C ALA A 26 -12.38 6.98 8.84
N PRO A 27 -13.42 6.57 9.60
CA PRO A 27 -13.36 6.49 11.06
C PRO A 27 -12.51 5.32 11.57
N ARG A 28 -12.19 4.36 10.69
CA ARG A 28 -11.42 3.15 10.98
C ARG A 28 -10.77 2.62 9.70
N ILE A 29 -9.69 1.85 9.86
CA ILE A 29 -9.11 1.08 8.74
C ILE A 29 -9.82 -0.27 8.65
N THR A 30 -10.55 -0.50 7.56
CA THR A 30 -11.31 -1.73 7.31
C THR A 30 -10.44 -2.85 6.71
N GLY A 31 -10.99 -4.06 6.60
CA GLY A 31 -10.34 -5.17 5.89
C GLY A 31 -10.21 -4.90 4.39
N SER A 32 -11.24 -4.33 3.76
CA SER A 32 -11.27 -3.91 2.37
C SER A 32 -10.13 -2.93 2.05
N MET A 33 -9.90 -1.93 2.91
CA MET A 33 -8.78 -0.98 2.78
C MET A 33 -7.41 -1.68 2.84
N LYS A 34 -7.22 -2.65 3.74
CA LYS A 34 -5.94 -3.40 3.83
C LYS A 34 -5.69 -4.25 2.59
N ILE A 35 -6.73 -4.90 2.06
CA ILE A 35 -6.64 -5.69 0.83
C ILE A 35 -6.32 -4.78 -0.35
N ALA A 36 -6.94 -3.61 -0.43
CA ALA A 36 -6.66 -2.62 -1.47
C ALA A 36 -5.21 -2.14 -1.42
N ALA A 37 -4.67 -1.82 -0.24
CA ALA A 37 -3.26 -1.47 -0.07
C ALA A 37 -2.31 -2.58 -0.54
N ALA A 38 -2.61 -3.84 -0.19
CA ALA A 38 -1.80 -4.98 -0.60
C ALA A 38 -1.81 -5.19 -2.12
N ARG A 39 -2.98 -5.03 -2.77
CA ARG A 39 -3.10 -5.11 -4.23
C ARG A 39 -2.36 -3.97 -4.92
N ALA A 40 -2.50 -2.73 -4.43
CA ALA A 40 -1.78 -1.58 -4.97
C ALA A 40 -0.26 -1.78 -4.96
N LEU A 41 0.30 -2.31 -3.87
CA LEU A 41 1.74 -2.62 -3.82
C LEU A 41 2.15 -3.72 -4.80
N ALA A 42 1.33 -4.77 -4.97
CA ALA A 42 1.61 -5.85 -5.90
C ALA A 42 1.56 -5.38 -7.36
N ASP A 43 0.53 -4.60 -7.71
CA ASP A 43 0.33 -4.07 -9.05
C ASP A 43 1.40 -3.05 -9.43
N HIS A 44 1.92 -2.28 -8.45
CA HIS A 44 2.99 -1.29 -8.65
C HIS A 44 4.31 -1.91 -9.14
N VAL A 45 4.57 -3.19 -8.84
CA VAL A 45 5.77 -3.90 -9.30
C VAL A 45 5.73 -4.14 -10.82
N GLY A 46 4.55 -4.29 -11.41
CA GLY A 46 4.32 -4.50 -12.84
C GLY A 46 4.80 -5.87 -13.35
N LYS A 47 6.12 -6.06 -13.44
CA LYS A 47 6.77 -7.30 -13.90
C LYS A 47 7.63 -7.91 -12.79
N PRO A 48 7.06 -8.77 -11.93
CA PRO A 48 7.79 -9.36 -10.83
C PRO A 48 8.82 -10.39 -11.33
N ASP A 49 9.96 -10.46 -10.63
CA ASP A 49 10.96 -11.50 -10.81
C ASP A 49 11.45 -12.04 -9.46
N ARG A 50 12.39 -13.00 -9.49
CA ARG A 50 12.91 -13.65 -8.28
C ARG A 50 13.41 -12.67 -7.21
N ASN A 51 13.97 -11.54 -7.63
CA ASN A 51 14.61 -10.56 -6.76
C ASN A 51 13.80 -9.25 -6.65
N HIS A 52 12.65 -9.15 -7.33
CA HIS A 52 11.79 -7.97 -7.30
C HIS A 52 10.31 -8.38 -7.34
N ILE A 53 9.77 -8.74 -6.17
CA ILE A 53 8.33 -9.01 -5.96
C ILE A 53 7.62 -7.93 -5.13
N ILE A 54 8.35 -6.93 -4.66
CA ILE A 54 7.84 -5.84 -3.81
C ILE A 54 8.59 -4.55 -4.16
N PRO A 55 7.94 -3.38 -4.16
CA PRO A 55 8.62 -2.12 -4.45
C PRO A 55 9.71 -1.80 -3.42
N SER A 56 10.64 -0.93 -3.81
CA SER A 56 11.63 -0.38 -2.90
C SER A 56 10.97 0.48 -1.83
N VAL A 57 11.45 0.42 -0.58
CA VAL A 57 11.01 1.29 0.52
C VAL A 57 11.28 2.78 0.28
N LEU A 58 12.13 3.11 -0.70
CA LEU A 58 12.46 4.47 -1.11
C LEU A 58 11.62 4.95 -2.31
N ASP A 59 10.81 4.06 -2.90
CA ASP A 59 9.87 4.44 -3.95
C ASP A 59 8.66 5.17 -3.35
N LYS A 60 8.67 6.50 -3.47
CA LYS A 60 7.59 7.35 -2.95
C LYS A 60 6.28 7.15 -3.71
N SER A 61 6.34 6.78 -4.99
CA SER A 61 5.14 6.61 -5.81
C SER A 61 4.32 5.38 -5.39
N ALA A 62 4.97 4.36 -4.82
CA ALA A 62 4.27 3.22 -4.22
C ALA A 62 3.35 3.65 -3.06
N GLY A 63 3.81 4.59 -2.23
CA GLY A 63 3.00 5.13 -1.13
C GLY A 63 1.80 5.95 -1.61
N GLU A 64 1.95 6.67 -2.73
CA GLU A 64 0.87 7.42 -3.37
C GLU A 64 -0.21 6.47 -3.95
N ALA A 65 0.23 5.43 -4.66
CA ALA A 65 -0.67 4.39 -5.19
C ALA A 65 -1.46 3.69 -4.07
N VAL A 66 -0.80 3.36 -2.96
CA VAL A 66 -1.47 2.80 -1.77
C VAL A 66 -2.51 3.77 -1.21
N ALA A 67 -2.17 5.06 -1.09
CA ALA A 67 -3.10 6.05 -0.55
C ALA A 67 -4.36 6.20 -1.41
N GLU A 68 -4.19 6.23 -2.73
CA GLU A 68 -5.31 6.31 -3.68
C GLU A 68 -6.20 5.06 -3.59
N ALA A 69 -5.61 3.86 -3.65
CA ALA A 69 -6.36 2.61 -3.57
C ALA A 69 -7.12 2.47 -2.25
N VAL A 70 -6.51 2.90 -1.14
CA VAL A 70 -7.16 2.87 0.19
C VAL A 70 -8.32 3.85 0.28
N ALA A 71 -8.18 5.05 -0.29
CA ALA A 71 -9.26 6.02 -0.35
C ALA A 71 -10.44 5.51 -1.19
N GLN A 72 -10.16 4.89 -2.34
CA GLN A 72 -11.19 4.32 -3.24
C GLN A 72 -11.90 3.11 -2.63
N ALA A 73 -11.20 2.33 -1.80
CA ALA A 73 -11.76 1.14 -1.15
C ALA A 73 -12.65 1.47 0.07
N TYR A 74 -12.69 2.73 0.52
CA TYR A 74 -13.52 3.11 1.65
C TYR A 74 -15.00 3.18 1.24
N ILE A 75 -15.83 2.45 1.98
CA ILE A 75 -17.28 2.48 1.87
C ILE A 75 -17.83 3.05 3.18
N PRO A 76 -18.63 4.13 3.16
CA PRO A 76 -19.32 4.63 4.34
C PRO A 76 -20.22 3.54 4.96
N ASP A 77 -20.32 3.52 6.28
CA ASP A 77 -21.19 2.62 7.06
C ASP A 77 -20.83 1.12 7.05
N GLU A 78 -19.60 0.77 6.63
CA GLU A 78 -18.96 -0.54 6.87
C GLU A 78 -18.22 -0.63 8.23
#